data_AF-A0AAU2YMH1-F1
#
_entry.id   AF-A0AAU2YMH1-F1
#
_cell.length_a   1.000
_cell.length_b   1.000
_cell.length_c   1.000
_cell.angle_alpha   90.00
_cell.angle_beta   90.00
_cell.angle_gamma   90.00
#
_symmetry.space_group_name_H-M   'P 1'
#
loop_
_entity.id
_entity.type
_entity.pdbx_description
1 polymer ?
#
loop_
_entity_poly.entity_id
_entity_poly.type
_entity_poly.pdbx_seq_one_letter_code
_entity_poly.pdbx_strand_id
1 'polypeptide(L)'
;MTAWLPDETTLHHGNGPHHAGEDADIFAVLREQAGNQAAQVTAAGAAWLAGAAAYPRSTLAQWESHPSAPGVLPCGSAFDVVNVPTLFGRRMLEHLWADGPGSGPVATHRGRMLLFASPGTAQRLPSLLDWEEWGSGPGTRSAGDPPEPQDGGPRVPPLLCHGAGDAVTVPPLTCGPSASGPRWVVAPDTRNPWLPGPDVLLWACVRVARSVPSPAPRISIFPPTDQGANVYDVSRRR
;
A
#
# COMPACT_ATOMS: atom_id res chain seq x y z
N MET A 1 -76.21 -46.36 25.14
CA MET A 1 -76.30 -45.20 26.06
C MET A 1 -75.05 -44.36 25.82
N THR A 2 -75.27 -43.13 25.33
CA THR A 2 -74.46 -41.88 25.40
C THR A 2 -73.04 -41.94 25.99
N ALA A 3 -71.99 -41.28 25.47
CA ALA A 3 -71.83 -39.87 25.05
C ALA A 3 -70.54 -39.70 24.17
N TRP A 4 -70.48 -38.89 23.09
CA TRP A 4 -70.08 -37.45 23.00
C TRP A 4 -68.78 -37.11 23.79
N LEU A 5 -67.68 -36.46 23.33
CA LEU A 5 -67.31 -35.47 22.27
C LEU A 5 -65.76 -35.60 21.98
N PRO A 6 -65.16 -34.81 21.05
CA PRO A 6 -63.87 -34.99 20.36
C PRO A 6 -62.71 -34.17 20.96
N ASP A 7 -61.49 -34.32 20.42
CA ASP A 7 -60.59 -33.17 20.22
C ASP A 7 -59.56 -33.44 19.11
N GLU A 8 -59.28 -32.40 18.32
CA GLU A 8 -58.24 -32.36 17.31
C GLU A 8 -56.90 -32.02 17.95
N THR A 9 -55.85 -32.78 17.65
CA THR A 9 -54.47 -32.35 17.93
C THR A 9 -53.57 -32.66 16.75
N THR A 10 -53.39 -31.63 15.92
CA THR A 10 -52.12 -31.13 15.35
C THR A 10 -51.04 -32.15 14.98
N LEU A 11 -50.82 -32.30 13.68
CA LEU A 11 -49.62 -32.90 13.08
C LEU A 11 -48.37 -32.11 13.49
N HIS A 12 -47.49 -32.73 14.27
CA HIS A 12 -46.14 -32.24 14.54
C HIS A 12 -45.31 -32.29 13.24
N HIS A 13 -45.04 -31.13 12.65
CA HIS A 13 -44.03 -30.99 11.62
C HIS A 13 -42.66 -31.11 12.27
N GLY A 14 -41.91 -32.15 11.89
CA GLY A 14 -40.55 -32.38 12.38
C GLY A 14 -39.65 -31.21 12.02
N ASN A 15 -39.19 -30.50 13.06
CA ASN A 15 -38.18 -29.46 12.94
C ASN A 15 -36.82 -30.15 12.73
N GLY A 16 -36.41 -30.30 11.47
CA GLY A 16 -35.06 -30.72 11.12
C GLY A 16 -34.04 -29.69 11.64
N PRO A 17 -32.82 -30.10 12.02
CA PRO A 17 -31.82 -29.15 12.44
C PRO A 17 -31.47 -28.23 11.27
N HIS A 18 -31.65 -26.93 11.50
CA HIS A 18 -31.04 -25.90 10.68
C HIS A 18 -29.51 -26.08 10.74
N HIS A 19 -28.94 -26.70 9.71
CA HIS A 19 -27.52 -26.56 9.39
C HIS A 19 -27.29 -25.11 8.95
N ALA A 20 -27.14 -24.23 9.94
CA ALA A 20 -26.55 -22.92 9.77
C ALA A 20 -25.04 -23.09 9.81
N GLY A 21 -24.37 -22.77 8.70
CA GLY A 21 -22.92 -22.62 8.61
C GLY A 21 -22.28 -23.42 7.48
N GLU A 22 -21.39 -22.75 6.76
CA GLU A 22 -20.48 -23.27 5.71
C GLU A 22 -20.98 -23.30 4.26
N ASP A 23 -21.49 -22.17 3.78
CA ASP A 23 -21.06 -21.72 2.44
C ASP A 23 -19.85 -20.80 2.65
N ALA A 24 -18.66 -21.40 2.76
CA ALA A 24 -17.43 -20.64 2.71
C ALA A 24 -17.42 -19.85 1.40
N ASP A 25 -17.27 -18.52 1.45
CA ASP A 25 -17.22 -17.68 0.26
C ASP A 25 -16.08 -18.15 -0.65
N ILE A 26 -16.43 -18.94 -1.68
CA ILE A 26 -15.50 -19.56 -2.61
C ILE A 26 -14.60 -18.50 -3.24
N PHE A 27 -15.13 -17.29 -3.50
CA PHE A 27 -14.33 -16.20 -4.05
C PHE A 27 -13.31 -15.64 -3.06
N ALA A 28 -13.62 -15.63 -1.77
CA ALA A 28 -12.65 -15.27 -0.74
C ALA A 28 -11.53 -16.31 -0.66
N VAL A 29 -11.88 -17.61 -0.68
CA VAL A 29 -10.90 -18.71 -0.67
C VAL A 29 -9.98 -18.66 -1.89
N LEU A 30 -10.54 -18.48 -3.09
CA LEU A 30 -9.77 -18.37 -4.33
C LEU A 30 -8.84 -17.14 -4.31
N ARG A 31 -9.29 -16.02 -3.74
CA ARG A 31 -8.48 -14.80 -3.62
C ARG A 31 -7.33 -14.98 -2.63
N GLU A 32 -7.58 -15.66 -1.52
CA GLU A 32 -6.54 -16.00 -0.53
C GLU A 32 -5.51 -16.98 -1.11
N GLN A 33 -5.96 -18.00 -1.85
CA GLN A 33 -5.06 -18.92 -2.57
C GLN A 33 -4.22 -18.20 -3.63
N ALA A 34 -4.83 -17.34 -4.46
CA ALA A 34 -4.11 -16.55 -5.45
C ALA A 34 -3.11 -15.58 -4.80
N GLY A 35 -3.47 -14.94 -3.69
CA GLY A 35 -2.56 -14.11 -2.90
C GLY A 35 -1.40 -14.91 -2.32
N ASN A 36 -1.66 -16.13 -1.83
CA ASN A 36 -0.63 -17.03 -1.34
C ASN A 36 0.30 -17.51 -2.46
N GLN A 37 -0.21 -17.74 -3.68
CA GLN A 37 0.62 -18.09 -4.84
C GLN A 37 1.47 -16.91 -5.29
N ALA A 38 0.89 -15.71 -5.40
CA ALA A 38 1.63 -14.50 -5.76
C ALA A 38 2.73 -14.16 -4.73
N ALA A 39 2.60 -14.60 -3.48
CA ALA A 39 3.59 -14.40 -2.43
C ALA A 39 4.64 -15.52 -2.31
N GLN A 40 4.63 -16.55 -3.17
CA GLN A 40 5.59 -17.66 -3.13
C GLN A 40 6.83 -17.39 -3.98
N VAL A 41 8.01 -17.50 -3.36
CA VAL A 41 9.28 -17.42 -4.06
C VAL A 41 9.60 -18.76 -4.72
N THR A 42 9.93 -18.75 -6.01
CA THR A 42 10.41 -19.96 -6.69
C THR A 42 11.92 -20.12 -6.55
N ALA A 43 12.47 -21.29 -6.87
CA ALA A 43 13.92 -21.48 -6.92
C ALA A 43 14.61 -20.52 -7.90
N ALA A 44 13.97 -20.20 -9.02
CA ALA A 44 14.49 -19.23 -9.99
C ALA A 44 14.50 -17.80 -9.42
N GLY A 45 13.44 -17.42 -8.70
CA GLY A 45 13.36 -16.14 -7.99
C GLY A 45 14.36 -16.02 -6.85
N ALA A 46 14.57 -17.09 -6.07
CA ALA A 46 15.60 -17.15 -5.04
C ALA A 46 17.01 -16.99 -5.64
N ALA A 47 17.28 -17.60 -6.80
CA ALA A 47 18.54 -17.44 -7.52
C ALA A 47 18.76 -16.01 -8.02
N TRP A 48 17.69 -15.31 -8.45
CA TRP A 48 17.76 -13.88 -8.79
C TRP A 48 18.11 -13.04 -7.56
N LEU A 49 17.39 -13.21 -6.45
CA LEU A 49 17.64 -12.50 -5.19
C LEU A 49 19.08 -12.70 -4.71
N ALA A 50 19.55 -13.95 -4.67
CA ALA A 50 20.92 -14.26 -4.27
C ALA A 50 21.98 -13.66 -5.20
N GLY A 51 21.64 -13.45 -6.48
CA GLY A 51 22.50 -12.79 -7.47
C GLY A 51 22.86 -11.36 -7.12
N ALA A 52 22.11 -10.69 -6.23
CA ALA A 52 22.48 -9.36 -5.74
C ALA A 52 23.73 -9.39 -4.85
N ALA A 53 23.95 -10.48 -4.11
CA ALA A 53 25.03 -10.62 -3.14
C ALA A 53 26.38 -10.91 -3.80
N ALA A 54 27.48 -10.54 -3.13
CA ALA A 54 28.84 -10.83 -3.59
C ALA A 54 29.13 -12.33 -3.71
N TYR A 55 28.46 -13.16 -2.91
CA TYR A 55 28.59 -14.62 -2.90
C TYR A 55 27.21 -15.30 -3.06
N PRO A 56 26.67 -15.40 -4.29
CA PRO A 56 25.31 -15.90 -4.51
C PRO A 56 25.10 -17.34 -4.03
N ARG A 57 26.08 -18.23 -4.26
CA ARG A 57 25.98 -19.65 -3.83
C ARG A 57 25.90 -19.80 -2.31
N SER A 58 26.71 -19.04 -1.58
CA SER A 58 26.69 -19.05 -0.11
C SER A 58 25.38 -18.47 0.43
N THR A 59 24.85 -17.43 -0.22
CA THR A 59 23.55 -16.84 0.13
C THR A 59 22.42 -17.83 -0.05
N LEU A 60 22.39 -18.56 -1.17
CA LEU A 60 21.42 -19.63 -1.41
C LEU A 60 21.54 -20.76 -0.37
N ALA A 61 22.75 -21.27 -0.12
CA ALA A 61 22.97 -22.32 0.86
C ALA A 61 22.51 -21.89 2.28
N GLN A 62 22.72 -20.62 2.63
CA GLN A 62 22.23 -20.08 3.90
C GLN A 62 20.69 -20.08 3.97
N TRP A 63 20.01 -19.62 2.92
CA TRP A 63 18.54 -19.69 2.89
C TRP A 63 18.00 -21.11 2.80
N GLU A 64 18.66 -22.02 2.10
CA GLU A 64 18.27 -23.44 2.08
C GLU A 64 18.33 -24.05 3.49
N SER A 65 19.34 -23.67 4.28
CA SER A 65 19.43 -24.10 5.69
C SER A 65 18.41 -23.42 6.61
N HIS A 66 17.93 -22.23 6.27
CA HIS A 66 17.00 -21.43 7.07
C HIS A 66 15.95 -20.72 6.19
N PRO A 67 15.03 -21.46 5.55
CA PRO A 67 14.16 -20.90 4.49
C PRO A 67 13.11 -19.91 5.01
N SER A 68 12.79 -20.00 6.30
CA SER A 68 11.87 -19.10 7.02
C SER A 68 12.56 -17.86 7.59
N ALA A 69 13.89 -17.73 7.46
CA ALA A 69 14.61 -16.57 7.94
C ALA A 69 14.60 -15.43 6.89
N PRO A 70 14.34 -14.17 7.32
CA PRO A 70 14.50 -13.03 6.42
C PRO A 70 15.96 -12.85 6.04
N GLY A 71 16.21 -12.37 4.82
CA GLY A 71 17.57 -12.09 4.33
C GLY A 71 17.89 -10.60 4.31
N VAL A 72 19.17 -10.26 4.22
CA VAL A 72 19.63 -8.90 3.92
C VAL A 72 20.41 -8.94 2.62
N LEU A 73 20.00 -8.14 1.64
CA LEU A 73 20.61 -8.11 0.32
C LEU A 73 21.09 -6.70 -0.01
N PRO A 74 22.27 -6.56 -0.65
CA PRO A 74 22.71 -5.27 -1.17
C PRO A 74 21.82 -4.82 -2.33
N CYS A 75 21.65 -3.51 -2.47
CA CYS A 75 20.98 -2.86 -3.60
C CYS A 75 21.99 -2.35 -4.62
N GLY A 76 21.50 -1.99 -5.81
CA GLY A 76 22.29 -1.36 -6.88
C GLY A 76 22.94 -2.32 -7.89
N SER A 77 23.01 -3.62 -7.60
CA SER A 77 23.58 -4.62 -8.53
C SER A 77 22.49 -5.29 -9.38
N ALA A 78 21.61 -6.06 -8.74
CA ALA A 78 20.51 -6.77 -9.40
C ALA A 78 19.20 -5.94 -9.42
N PHE A 79 19.02 -5.07 -8.43
CA PHE A 79 17.84 -4.23 -8.26
C PHE A 79 18.15 -3.05 -7.34
N ASP A 80 17.38 -1.99 -7.51
CA ASP A 80 17.19 -0.95 -6.49
C ASP A 80 15.88 -1.23 -5.73
N VAL A 81 15.67 -0.57 -4.59
CA VAL A 81 14.40 -0.65 -3.86
C VAL A 81 13.85 0.73 -3.57
N VAL A 82 12.59 0.95 -3.95
CA VAL A 82 11.83 2.14 -3.58
C VAL A 82 10.89 1.77 -2.44
N ASN A 83 11.18 2.35 -1.28
CA ASN A 83 10.52 2.10 -0.02
C ASN A 83 9.51 3.21 0.27
N VAL A 84 8.23 2.85 0.25
CA VAL A 84 7.09 3.77 0.25
C VAL A 84 6.12 3.48 1.41
N PRO A 85 5.38 4.47 1.94
CA PRO A 85 4.32 4.20 2.92
C PRO A 85 3.29 3.20 2.38
N THR A 86 2.89 2.22 3.20
CA THR A 86 2.05 1.08 2.76
C THR A 86 0.77 1.49 2.02
N LEU A 87 0.03 2.49 2.50
CA LEU A 87 -1.21 2.91 1.85
C LEU A 87 -0.97 3.57 0.49
N PHE A 88 0.09 4.36 0.37
CA PHE A 88 0.48 4.99 -0.88
C PHE A 88 0.98 3.92 -1.88
N GLY A 89 1.86 3.02 -1.42
CA GLY A 89 2.36 1.91 -2.22
C GLY A 89 1.28 0.97 -2.73
N ARG A 90 0.23 0.72 -1.93
CA ARG A 90 -0.90 -0.12 -2.37
C ARG A 90 -1.62 0.51 -3.56
N ARG A 91 -1.88 1.83 -3.51
CA ARG A 91 -2.48 2.56 -4.62
C ARG A 91 -1.55 2.61 -5.84
N MET A 92 -0.24 2.72 -5.62
CA MET A 92 0.73 2.61 -6.73
C MET A 92 0.63 1.24 -7.40
N LEU A 93 0.56 0.16 -6.61
CA LEU A 93 0.44 -1.21 -7.11
C LEU A 93 -0.86 -1.43 -7.89
N GLU A 94 -1.97 -0.90 -7.39
CA GLU A 94 -3.27 -0.90 -8.08
C GLU A 94 -3.17 -0.26 -9.47
N HIS A 95 -2.53 0.92 -9.59
CA HIS A 95 -2.33 1.56 -10.89
C HIS A 95 -1.36 0.78 -11.79
N LEU A 96 -0.25 0.28 -11.24
CA LEU A 96 0.76 -0.47 -12.00
C LEU A 96 0.17 -1.73 -12.64
N TRP A 97 -0.82 -2.36 -12.01
CA TRP A 97 -1.52 -3.52 -12.57
C TRP A 97 -2.70 -3.16 -13.48
N ALA A 98 -3.45 -2.10 -13.15
CA ALA A 98 -4.63 -1.73 -13.92
C ALA A 98 -4.28 -1.05 -15.25
N ASP A 99 -3.39 -0.05 -15.19
CA ASP A 99 -3.08 0.83 -16.32
C ASP A 99 -1.59 0.79 -16.71
N GLY A 100 -0.76 0.15 -15.90
CA GLY A 100 0.68 0.15 -16.03
C GLY A 100 1.25 -1.12 -16.66
N PRO A 101 2.58 -1.16 -16.86
CA PRO A 101 3.29 -2.32 -17.41
C PRO A 101 3.48 -3.47 -16.40
N GLY A 102 2.89 -3.38 -15.20
CA GLY A 102 3.16 -4.26 -14.07
C GLY A 102 4.01 -3.60 -12.98
N SER A 103 4.23 -4.30 -11.87
CA SER A 103 4.96 -3.78 -10.69
C SER A 103 6.30 -4.48 -10.40
N GLY A 104 6.49 -5.70 -10.91
CA GLY A 104 7.60 -6.56 -10.51
C GLY A 104 7.45 -7.08 -9.07
N PRO A 105 8.53 -7.57 -8.45
CA PRO A 105 8.51 -8.03 -7.06
C PRO A 105 8.22 -6.90 -6.07
N VAL A 106 7.37 -7.18 -5.09
CA VAL A 106 6.96 -6.23 -4.05
C VAL A 106 6.91 -6.94 -2.71
N ALA A 107 7.49 -6.32 -1.69
CA ALA A 107 7.42 -6.79 -0.31
C ALA A 107 6.83 -5.75 0.62
N THR A 108 6.50 -6.15 1.84
CA THR A 108 6.19 -5.24 2.94
C THR A 108 7.13 -5.50 4.11
N HIS A 109 7.57 -4.44 4.77
CA HIS A 109 8.41 -4.51 5.95
C HIS A 109 8.18 -3.26 6.81
N ARG A 110 7.90 -3.44 8.11
CA ARG A 110 7.73 -2.35 9.10
C ARG A 110 6.78 -1.23 8.65
N GLY A 111 5.61 -1.61 8.14
CA GLY A 111 4.58 -0.64 7.74
C GLY A 111 4.91 0.14 6.46
N ARG A 112 5.86 -0.35 5.66
CA ARG A 112 6.22 0.19 4.35
C ARG A 112 6.20 -0.90 3.28
N MET A 113 5.97 -0.51 2.04
CA MET A 113 6.11 -1.35 0.87
C MET A 113 7.46 -1.14 0.22
N LEU A 114 8.11 -2.22 -0.16
CA LEU A 114 9.39 -2.27 -0.86
C LEU A 114 9.11 -2.69 -2.30
N LEU A 115 9.19 -1.75 -3.24
CA LEU A 115 9.07 -2.02 -4.67
C LEU A 115 10.46 -2.25 -5.24
N PHE A 116 10.71 -3.42 -5.79
CA PHE A 116 11.98 -3.73 -6.45
C PHE A 116 11.98 -3.11 -7.84
N ALA A 117 13.02 -2.36 -8.15
CA ALA A 117 13.11 -1.51 -9.34
C ALA A 117 14.40 -1.78 -10.11
N SER A 118 14.46 -1.33 -11.37
CA SER A 118 15.67 -1.50 -12.16
C SER A 118 16.84 -0.74 -11.52
N PRO A 119 18.08 -1.28 -11.53
CA PRO A 119 19.24 -0.56 -11.02
C PRO A 119 19.39 0.85 -11.62
N GLY A 120 19.78 1.82 -10.80
CA GLY A 120 19.86 3.25 -11.15
C GLY A 120 18.56 4.04 -10.89
N THR A 121 17.45 3.36 -10.59
CA THR A 121 16.19 4.00 -10.19
C THR A 121 16.36 4.83 -8.93
N ALA A 122 17.08 4.31 -7.93
CA ALA A 122 17.24 5.00 -6.65
C ALA A 122 17.97 6.35 -6.77
N GLN A 123 18.84 6.47 -7.78
CA GLN A 123 19.54 7.72 -8.09
C GLN A 123 18.64 8.70 -8.87
N ARG A 124 17.84 8.20 -9.82
CA ARG A 124 17.11 9.03 -10.78
C ARG A 124 15.72 9.45 -10.30
N LEU A 125 15.01 8.57 -9.59
CA LEU A 125 13.63 8.82 -9.17
C LEU A 125 13.47 10.03 -8.25
N PRO A 126 14.34 10.27 -7.23
CA PRO A 126 14.23 11.45 -6.39
C PRO A 126 14.29 12.75 -7.19
N SER A 127 15.20 12.83 -8.17
CA SER A 127 15.31 14.00 -9.06
C SER A 127 14.04 14.17 -9.91
N LEU A 128 13.46 13.10 -10.43
CA LEU A 128 12.21 13.19 -11.19
C LEU A 128 11.03 13.67 -10.34
N LEU A 129 10.94 13.20 -9.10
CA LEU A 129 9.89 13.62 -8.17
C LEU A 129 10.04 15.07 -7.76
N ASP A 130 11.26 15.52 -7.51
CA ASP A 130 11.54 16.93 -7.23
C ASP A 130 11.07 17.82 -8.38
N TRP A 131 11.27 17.41 -9.63
CA TRP A 131 10.83 18.14 -10.83
C TRP A 131 9.29 18.16 -11.03
N GLU A 132 8.54 17.19 -10.52
CA GLU A 132 7.06 17.20 -10.57
C GLU A 132 6.43 18.13 -9.51
N GLU A 133 7.15 18.49 -8.44
CA GLU A 133 6.67 19.46 -7.44
C GLU A 133 6.55 20.90 -8.01
N TRP A 134 6.91 21.13 -9.28
CA TRP A 134 6.96 22.45 -9.95
C TRP A 134 5.64 22.86 -10.64
N GLY A 135 4.56 22.07 -10.49
CA GLY A 135 3.23 22.40 -11.01
C GLY A 135 2.38 23.31 -10.10
N SER A 136 2.80 23.55 -8.86
CA SER A 136 2.29 24.68 -8.08
C SER A 136 2.98 25.92 -8.62
N GLY A 137 2.42 26.50 -9.70
CA GLY A 137 2.95 27.72 -10.29
C GLY A 137 3.19 28.80 -9.22
N PRO A 138 4.07 29.78 -9.45
CA PRO A 138 4.20 30.92 -8.55
C PRO A 138 2.85 31.65 -8.53
N GLY A 139 1.96 31.24 -7.63
CA GLY A 139 0.86 32.06 -7.17
C GLY A 139 1.48 33.39 -6.82
N THR A 140 0.93 34.44 -7.40
CA THR A 140 1.23 35.84 -7.12
C THR A 140 1.31 36.06 -5.62
N ARG A 141 2.51 35.87 -5.07
CA ARG A 141 2.88 36.23 -3.71
C ARG A 141 3.03 37.74 -3.71
N SER A 142 1.94 38.44 -3.44
CA SER A 142 2.01 39.79 -2.91
C SER A 142 2.81 39.71 -1.61
N ALA A 143 3.89 40.48 -1.53
CA ALA A 143 4.72 40.59 -0.35
C ALA A 143 3.88 41.21 0.79
N GLY A 144 3.26 40.38 1.63
CA GLY A 144 2.45 40.90 2.73
C GLY A 144 1.72 39.87 3.57
N ASP A 145 1.37 38.70 3.04
CA ASP A 145 0.57 37.74 3.81
C ASP A 145 1.43 36.86 4.74
N PRO A 146 1.03 36.69 6.02
CA PRO A 146 1.68 35.74 6.92
C PRO A 146 1.48 34.31 6.40
N PRO A 147 2.38 33.36 6.76
CA PRO A 147 2.23 31.97 6.34
C PRO A 147 1.00 31.36 7.02
N GLU A 148 -0.13 31.40 6.32
CA GLU A 148 -1.23 30.47 6.58
C GLU A 148 -0.65 29.04 6.50
N PRO A 149 -1.02 28.11 7.39
CA PRO A 149 -0.74 26.70 7.19
C PRO A 149 -1.48 26.26 5.94
N GLN A 150 -0.83 26.37 4.79
CA GLN A 150 -1.31 25.88 3.53
C GLN A 150 -1.49 24.37 3.71
N ASP A 151 -2.76 23.93 3.80
CA ASP A 151 -3.16 22.53 3.59
C ASP A 151 -2.71 22.16 2.17
N GLY A 152 -1.43 21.80 2.07
CA GLY A 152 -0.71 21.60 0.82
C GLY A 152 -1.41 20.56 -0.01
N GLY A 153 -1.60 20.85 -1.30
CA GLY A 153 -2.18 19.93 -2.27
C GLY A 153 -1.52 18.54 -2.23
N PRO A 154 -2.12 17.53 -2.89
CA PRO A 154 -1.72 16.15 -2.71
C PRO A 154 -0.25 15.94 -3.08
N ARG A 155 0.59 15.87 -2.04
CA ARG A 155 2.04 15.70 -2.18
C ARG A 155 2.36 14.22 -2.13
N VAL A 156 3.23 13.77 -3.01
CA VAL A 156 3.83 12.43 -2.90
C VAL A 156 4.54 12.37 -1.53
N PRO A 157 4.23 11.38 -0.68
CA PRO A 157 4.89 11.27 0.62
C PRO A 157 6.38 10.98 0.42
N PRO A 158 7.25 11.29 1.39
CA PRO A 158 8.69 11.06 1.26
C PRO A 158 8.98 9.57 1.02
N LEU A 159 9.49 9.28 -0.17
CA LEU A 159 9.93 7.95 -0.58
C LEU A 159 11.40 7.78 -0.17
N LEU A 160 11.78 6.56 0.22
CA LEU A 160 13.17 6.21 0.49
C LEU A 160 13.66 5.36 -0.69
N CYS A 161 14.77 5.77 -1.28
CA CYS A 161 15.37 5.08 -2.41
C CYS A 161 16.66 4.39 -1.95
N HIS A 162 16.75 3.08 -2.15
CA HIS A 162 17.90 2.25 -1.79
C HIS A 162 18.59 1.76 -3.05
N GLY A 163 19.84 2.18 -3.26
CA GLY A 163 20.63 1.92 -4.46
C GLY A 163 22.00 1.33 -4.15
N ALA A 164 22.98 1.58 -5.01
CA ALA A 164 24.34 1.10 -4.81
C ALA A 164 24.92 1.57 -3.47
N GLY A 165 25.39 0.62 -2.66
CA GLY A 165 25.93 0.87 -1.32
C GLY A 165 24.92 0.69 -0.19
N ASP A 166 23.63 0.61 -0.50
CA ASP A 166 22.57 0.30 0.47
C ASP A 166 22.32 -1.21 0.57
N ALA A 167 21.61 -1.62 1.62
CA ALA A 167 21.08 -2.96 1.77
C ALA A 167 19.66 -2.94 2.35
N VAL A 168 18.85 -3.92 1.97
CA VAL A 168 17.47 -4.05 2.42
C VAL A 168 17.20 -5.43 3.00
N THR A 169 16.31 -5.48 3.99
CA THR A 169 15.76 -6.75 4.48
C THR A 169 14.70 -7.24 3.51
N VAL A 170 14.90 -8.44 2.97
CA VAL A 170 13.93 -9.12 2.13
C VAL A 170 13.16 -10.17 2.93
N PRO A 171 11.88 -10.43 2.60
CA PRO A 171 11.13 -11.49 3.25
C PRO A 171 11.79 -12.86 3.09
N PRO A 172 11.47 -13.81 3.98
CA PRO A 172 11.87 -15.20 3.84
C PRO A 172 11.46 -15.81 2.49
N LEU A 173 12.15 -16.88 2.07
CA LEU A 173 11.79 -17.62 0.85
C LEU A 173 10.49 -18.41 1.04
N THR A 174 10.23 -18.89 2.25
CA THR A 174 8.99 -19.57 2.61
C THR A 174 8.17 -18.76 3.60
N CYS A 175 6.86 -18.73 3.41
CA CYS A 175 5.96 -18.08 4.36
C CYS A 175 5.98 -18.85 5.70
N GLY A 176 6.53 -18.23 6.75
CA GLY A 176 6.41 -18.75 8.11
C GLY A 176 5.06 -18.41 8.72
N PRO A 177 4.56 -19.19 9.70
CA PRO A 177 3.24 -18.97 10.31
C PRO A 177 3.11 -17.68 11.14
N SER A 178 4.20 -16.92 11.34
CA SER A 178 4.19 -15.68 12.10
C SER A 178 4.10 -14.45 11.18
N ALA A 179 2.94 -13.79 11.19
CA ALA A 179 2.61 -12.65 10.33
C ALA A 179 3.33 -11.32 10.68
N SER A 180 4.23 -11.30 11.67
CA SER A 180 4.84 -10.07 12.20
C SER A 180 6.13 -9.63 11.46
N GLY A 181 6.64 -10.46 10.55
CA GLY A 181 7.87 -10.21 9.80
C GLY A 181 7.68 -9.53 8.43
N PRO A 182 8.78 -9.27 7.70
CA PRO A 182 8.69 -8.89 6.29
C PRO A 182 7.98 -10.00 5.49
N ARG A 183 7.11 -9.62 4.55
CA ARG A 183 6.35 -10.56 3.70
C ARG A 183 6.30 -10.12 2.24
N TRP A 184 6.27 -11.07 1.31
CA TRP A 184 6.03 -10.80 -0.10
C TRP A 184 4.57 -10.43 -0.34
N VAL A 185 4.34 -9.41 -1.15
CA VAL A 185 3.05 -9.09 -1.79
C VAL A 185 3.03 -9.67 -3.19
N VAL A 186 4.16 -9.53 -3.89
CA VAL A 186 4.47 -10.17 -5.17
C VAL A 186 5.88 -10.72 -5.04
N ALA A 187 6.00 -12.03 -4.93
CA ALA A 187 7.27 -12.70 -4.81
C ALA A 187 7.94 -12.84 -6.19
N PRO A 188 9.28 -12.83 -6.25
CA PRO A 188 9.99 -13.18 -7.46
C PRO A 188 9.80 -14.66 -7.79
N ASP A 189 9.38 -14.94 -9.01
CA ASP A 189 9.07 -16.28 -9.53
C ASP A 189 9.98 -16.70 -10.69
N THR A 190 10.81 -15.79 -11.19
CA THR A 190 11.73 -16.00 -12.33
C THR A 190 13.13 -15.46 -12.04
N ARG A 191 14.10 -15.90 -12.85
CA ARG A 191 15.51 -15.47 -12.74
C ARG A 191 15.75 -14.06 -13.31
N ASN A 192 14.87 -13.61 -14.20
CA ASN A 192 14.91 -12.30 -14.83
C ASN A 192 13.55 -11.61 -14.66
N PRO A 193 13.18 -11.20 -13.44
CA PRO A 193 11.91 -10.53 -13.24
C PRO A 193 11.93 -9.19 -13.98
N TRP A 194 10.76 -8.81 -14.50
CA TRP A 194 10.59 -7.44 -14.96
C TRP A 194 10.65 -6.50 -13.75
N LEU A 195 11.39 -5.39 -13.90
CA LEU A 195 11.56 -4.38 -12.87
C LEU A 195 11.14 -3.01 -13.41
N PRO A 196 10.25 -2.27 -12.74
CA PRO A 196 9.89 -0.92 -13.14
C PRO A 196 11.12 -0.01 -13.06
N GLY A 197 11.29 0.81 -14.10
CA GLY A 197 12.27 1.89 -14.10
C GLY A 197 11.76 3.15 -13.37
N PRO A 198 12.61 4.18 -13.25
CA PRO A 198 12.27 5.41 -12.54
C PRO A 198 11.06 6.12 -13.15
N ASP A 199 10.92 6.13 -14.48
CA ASP A 199 9.80 6.79 -15.16
C ASP A 199 8.46 6.09 -14.90
N VAL A 200 8.47 4.75 -14.79
CA VAL A 200 7.27 3.96 -14.46
C VAL A 200 6.82 4.20 -13.02
N LEU A 201 7.78 4.25 -12.08
CA LEU A 201 7.47 4.55 -10.69
C LEU A 201 7.02 6.01 -10.49
N LEU A 202 7.61 6.96 -11.21
CA LEU A 202 7.15 8.34 -11.26
C LEU A 202 5.69 8.42 -11.73
N TRP A 203 5.38 7.77 -12.86
CA TRP A 203 4.03 7.71 -13.40
C TRP A 203 3.02 7.19 -12.36
N ALA A 204 3.36 6.11 -11.65
CA ALA A 204 2.50 5.55 -10.61
C ALA A 204 2.32 6.55 -9.43
N CYS A 205 3.39 7.20 -8.99
CA CYS A 205 3.32 8.23 -7.94
C CYS A 205 2.39 9.39 -8.33
N VAL A 206 2.53 9.90 -9.56
CA VAL A 206 1.72 11.00 -10.08
C VAL A 206 0.24 10.61 -10.17
N ARG A 207 -0.06 9.39 -10.63
CA ARG A 207 -1.45 8.88 -10.68
C ARG A 207 -2.07 8.81 -9.29
N VAL A 208 -1.34 8.29 -8.31
CA VAL A 208 -1.83 8.23 -6.92
C VAL A 208 -2.07 9.63 -6.36
N ALA A 209 -1.12 10.55 -6.54
CA ALA A 209 -1.22 11.93 -6.06
C ALA A 209 -2.43 12.67 -6.67
N ARG A 210 -2.64 12.54 -7.98
CA ARG A 210 -3.77 13.17 -8.69
C ARG A 210 -5.12 12.52 -8.41
N SER A 211 -5.14 11.28 -7.92
CA SER A 211 -6.37 10.56 -7.57
C SER A 211 -6.87 10.90 -6.16
N VAL A 212 -6.10 11.64 -5.36
CA VAL A 212 -6.60 12.21 -4.11
C VAL A 212 -7.55 13.34 -4.48
N PRO A 213 -8.85 13.27 -4.11
CA PRO A 213 -9.78 14.35 -4.36
C PRO A 213 -9.21 15.65 -3.78
N SER A 214 -9.15 16.70 -4.58
CA SER A 214 -8.87 18.04 -4.07
C SER A 214 -9.85 18.31 -2.92
N PRO A 215 -9.42 18.80 -1.74
CA PRO A 215 -10.35 19.15 -0.70
C PRO A 215 -11.35 20.13 -1.31
N ALA A 216 -12.62 19.71 -1.40
CA ALA A 216 -13.70 20.60 -1.80
C ALA A 216 -13.55 21.87 -0.95
N PRO A 217 -13.69 23.08 -1.53
CA PRO A 217 -13.57 24.31 -0.76
C PRO A 217 -14.46 24.15 0.47
N ARG A 218 -13.86 24.22 1.66
CA ARG A 218 -14.62 24.23 2.92
C ARG A 218 -15.41 25.53 2.89
N ILE A 219 -16.62 25.47 2.33
CA ILE A 219 -17.59 26.56 2.41
C ILE A 219 -17.87 26.70 3.90
N SER A 220 -17.24 27.69 4.52
CA SER A 220 -17.52 28.05 5.90
C SER A 220 -18.97 28.50 5.96
N ILE A 221 -19.82 27.67 6.58
CA ILE A 221 -21.19 28.02 6.97
C ILE A 221 -21.20 28.98 8.18
N PHE A 222 -20.05 29.28 8.77
CA PHE A 222 -19.91 30.37 9.72
C PHE A 222 -19.69 31.66 8.93
N PRO A 223 -20.59 32.66 9.09
CA PRO A 223 -20.36 33.97 8.51
C PRO A 223 -19.06 34.55 9.10
N PRO A 224 -18.25 35.26 8.29
CA PRO A 224 -17.08 35.96 8.81
C PRO A 224 -17.54 36.90 9.93
N THR A 225 -16.83 36.87 11.06
CA THR A 225 -17.11 37.74 12.20
C THR A 225 -17.07 39.18 11.71
N ASP A 226 -18.23 39.85 11.71
CA ASP A 226 -18.34 41.25 11.35
C ASP A 226 -17.61 42.07 12.42
N GLN A 227 -16.31 42.32 12.21
CA GLN A 227 -15.47 43.13 13.09
C GLN A 227 -15.89 44.62 13.10
N GLY A 228 -16.96 44.99 12.39
CA GLY A 228 -17.53 46.34 12.37
C GLY A 228 -18.70 46.58 13.33
N ALA A 229 -19.17 45.58 14.08
CA ALA A 229 -20.31 45.75 14.99
C ALA A 229 -19.93 46.60 16.22
N ASN A 230 -20.16 47.92 16.15
CA ASN A 230 -19.96 48.85 17.25
C ASN A 230 -21.13 48.74 18.25
N VAL A 231 -20.97 47.88 19.26
CA VAL A 231 -21.95 47.70 20.34
C VAL A 231 -21.89 48.90 21.27
N TYR A 232 -22.86 49.81 21.15
CA TYR A 232 -23.01 50.92 22.09
C TYR A 232 -23.62 50.44 23.41
N ASP A 233 -22.87 50.61 24.50
CA ASP A 233 -23.36 50.40 25.87
C ASP A 233 -24.33 51.52 26.27
N VAL A 234 -25.62 51.18 26.32
CA VAL A 234 -26.71 52.11 26.71
C VAL A 234 -27.03 52.08 28.21
N SER A 235 -26.18 51.46 29.05
CA SER A 235 -26.40 51.32 30.50
C SER A 235 -26.21 52.62 31.31
N ARG A 236 -25.95 53.76 30.66
CA ARG A 236 -25.81 55.07 31.31
C ARG A 236 -26.81 56.07 30.74
N ARG A 237 -28.05 56.02 31.23
CA ARG A 237 -28.88 57.23 31.34
C ARG A 237 -29.48 57.30 32.74
N ARG A 238 -29.19 58.43 33.40
CA ARG A 238 -29.84 58.90 34.63
C ARG A 238 -31.32 59.13 34.39
#